data_AF-A0AAW0L537-F1
#
_entry.id   AF-A0AAW0L537-F1
#
_cell.length_a   1.000
_cell.length_b   1.000
_cell.length_c   1.000
_cell.angle_alpha   90.00
_cell.angle_beta   90.00
_cell.angle_gamma   90.00
#
_symmetry.space_group_name_H-M   'P 1'
#
loop_
_entity.id
_entity.type
_entity.pdbx_description
1 polymer ?
#
loop_
_entity_poly.entity_id
_entity_poly.type
_entity_poly.pdbx_seq_one_letter_code
_entity_poly.pdbx_strand_id
1 'polypeptide(L)'
;MLEDGQSYEGDLLVGADGIWSKVRKNLFGPKEAAYSGYTCYTGIADFVPADIETVGYRVFLGHKQYFVSSDVGAGKMQWYAFHKEAPGGVDSPRGTHSSDA
;
A
#
# COMPACT_ATOMS: atom_id res chain seq x y z
N MET A 1 8.54 25.09 -13.85
CA MET A 1 8.60 26.03 -12.73
C MET A 1 8.18 25.29 -11.48
N LEU A 2 9.00 25.38 -10.43
CA LEU A 2 8.73 24.81 -9.11
C LEU A 2 7.72 25.67 -8.35
N GLU A 3 7.24 25.20 -7.19
CA GLU A 3 6.22 25.89 -6.40
C GLU A 3 6.72 27.25 -5.86
N ASP A 4 8.03 27.40 -5.70
CA ASP A 4 8.70 28.65 -5.31
C ASP A 4 9.04 29.57 -6.50
N GLY A 5 8.56 29.25 -7.70
CA GLY A 5 8.81 30.03 -8.91
C GLY A 5 10.17 29.75 -9.56
N GLN A 6 11.01 28.91 -8.98
CA GLN A 6 12.33 28.60 -9.56
C GLN A 6 12.23 27.70 -10.79
N SER A 7 13.25 27.75 -11.63
CA SER A 7 13.42 26.89 -12.80
C SER A 7 14.90 26.55 -12.97
N TYR A 8 15.15 25.31 -13.38
CA TYR A 8 16.49 24.79 -13.61
C TYR A 8 16.56 24.14 -14.99
N GLU A 9 17.72 24.20 -15.62
CA GLU A 9 18.01 23.55 -16.89
C GLU A 9 19.03 22.41 -16.67
N GLY A 10 18.92 21.35 -17.46
CA GLY A 10 19.83 20.21 -17.43
C GLY A 10 19.56 19.25 -18.57
N ASP A 11 20.50 18.35 -18.84
CA ASP A 11 20.43 17.44 -19.99
C ASP A 11 19.34 16.36 -19.82
N LEU A 12 19.01 15.99 -18.58
CA LEU A 12 18.07 14.93 -18.24
C LEU A 12 17.18 15.29 -17.06
N LEU A 13 15.94 14.81 -17.09
CA LEU A 13 14.97 14.89 -16.01
C LEU A 13 14.52 13.48 -15.60
N VAL A 14 14.61 13.16 -14.30
CA VAL A 14 14.12 11.89 -13.72
C VAL A 14 12.86 12.16 -12.90
N GLY A 15 11.72 11.62 -13.32
CA GLY A 15 10.46 11.69 -12.58
C GLY A 15 10.38 10.63 -11.48
N ALA A 16 10.84 10.96 -10.28
CA ALA A 16 10.76 10.12 -9.08
C ALA A 16 9.72 10.65 -8.06
N ASP A 17 8.63 11.23 -8.55
CA ASP A 17 7.64 12.01 -7.80
C ASP A 17 6.35 11.24 -7.44
N GLY A 18 6.42 9.90 -7.41
CA GLY A 18 5.39 9.03 -6.84
C GLY A 18 4.15 8.79 -7.72
N ILE A 19 3.11 8.18 -7.12
CA ILE A 19 1.92 7.71 -7.86
C ILE A 19 1.16 8.87 -8.53
N TRP A 20 1.22 10.09 -7.97
CA TRP A 20 0.59 11.32 -8.50
C TRP A 20 1.55 12.21 -9.29
N SER A 21 2.52 11.61 -9.98
CA SER A 21 3.58 12.28 -10.72
C SER A 21 3.12 13.46 -11.61
N LYS A 22 3.69 14.64 -11.35
CA LYS A 22 3.59 15.84 -12.19
C LYS A 22 4.38 15.66 -13.49
N VAL A 23 5.52 14.96 -13.45
CA VAL A 23 6.31 14.63 -14.65
C VAL A 23 5.51 13.78 -15.63
N ARG A 24 4.92 12.68 -15.15
CA ARG A 24 4.06 11.80 -15.97
C ARG A 24 2.88 12.56 -16.57
N LYS A 25 2.26 13.44 -15.79
CA LYS A 25 1.14 14.29 -16.24
C LYS A 25 1.54 15.23 -17.37
N ASN A 26 2.72 15.85 -17.31
CA ASN A 26 3.19 16.77 -18.36
C ASN A 26 3.59 16.04 -19.65
N LEU A 27 4.11 14.82 -19.56
CA LEU A 27 4.53 14.03 -20.73
C LEU A 27 3.36 13.38 -21.47
N PHE A 28 2.35 12.88 -20.73
CA PHE A 28 1.30 12.02 -21.29
C PHE A 28 -0.12 12.54 -21.08
N GLY A 29 -0.26 13.70 -20.44
CA GLY A 29 -1.55 14.24 -20.01
C GLY A 29 -2.04 13.66 -18.68
N PRO A 30 -3.16 14.18 -18.14
CA PRO A 30 -3.72 13.71 -16.89
C PRO A 30 -4.20 12.26 -17.01
N LYS A 31 -3.81 11.43 -16.05
CA LYS A 31 -4.25 10.04 -15.94
C LYS A 31 -4.41 9.66 -14.47
N GLU A 32 -5.59 9.17 -14.13
CA GLU A 32 -5.90 8.66 -12.80
C GLU A 32 -5.15 7.36 -12.50
N ALA A 33 -4.89 7.12 -11.21
CA ALA A 33 -4.38 5.84 -10.76
C ALA A 33 -5.43 4.74 -10.98
N ALA A 34 -5.00 3.59 -11.49
CA ALA A 34 -5.89 2.45 -11.63
C ALA A 34 -6.09 1.77 -10.27
N TYR A 35 -7.31 1.77 -9.77
CA TYR A 35 -7.65 1.06 -8.55
C TYR A 35 -7.50 -0.46 -8.75
N SER A 36 -6.83 -1.14 -7.83
CA SER A 36 -6.53 -2.58 -7.94
C SER A 36 -7.75 -3.48 -7.66
N GLY A 37 -8.84 -2.92 -7.12
CA GLY A 37 -9.99 -3.69 -6.64
C GLY A 37 -9.84 -4.20 -5.21
N TYR A 38 -8.79 -3.78 -4.49
CA TYR A 38 -8.54 -4.16 -3.11
C TYR A 38 -8.22 -2.95 -2.25
N THR A 39 -8.70 -3.00 -1.02
CA THR A 39 -8.23 -2.14 0.07
C THR A 39 -7.29 -2.93 0.94
N CYS A 40 -6.17 -2.28 1.29
CA CYS A 40 -5.15 -2.86 2.15
C CYS A 40 -5.22 -2.18 3.52
N TYR A 41 -5.63 -2.95 4.53
CA TYR A 41 -5.43 -2.59 5.92
C TYR A 41 -4.05 -3.04 6.34
N THR A 42 -3.33 -2.22 7.10
CA THR A 42 -2.00 -2.58 7.58
C THR A 42 -1.78 -2.00 8.95
N GLY A 43 -0.91 -2.65 9.71
CA GLY A 43 -0.50 -2.20 11.03
C GLY A 43 0.75 -2.92 11.48
N ILE A 44 1.22 -2.55 12.67
CA ILE A 44 2.36 -3.16 13.34
C ILE A 44 1.86 -3.74 14.67
N ALA A 45 2.31 -4.93 15.01
CA ALA A 45 2.05 -5.60 16.28
C ALA A 45 3.36 -5.90 17.00
N ASP A 46 3.37 -5.76 18.33
CA ASP A 46 4.45 -6.25 19.19
C ASP A 46 4.27 -7.75 19.40
N PHE A 47 4.87 -8.53 18.51
CA PHE A 47 4.71 -9.97 18.45
C PHE A 47 5.95 -10.60 17.82
N VAL A 48 6.40 -11.74 18.35
CA VAL A 48 7.49 -12.53 17.77
C VAL A 48 6.99 -13.97 17.61
N PRO A 49 6.83 -14.47 16.37
CA PRO A 49 6.43 -15.85 16.16
C PRO A 49 7.56 -16.82 16.54
N ALA A 50 7.21 -18.03 17.00
CA ALA A 50 8.18 -19.01 17.47
C ALA A 50 9.15 -19.51 16.37
N ASP A 51 8.76 -19.38 15.11
CA ASP A 51 9.47 -19.79 13.90
C ASP A 51 10.06 -18.60 13.12
N ILE A 52 10.39 -17.51 13.82
CA ILE A 52 10.96 -16.29 13.23
C ILE A 52 12.28 -16.54 12.48
N GLU A 53 13.11 -17.47 12.96
CA GLU A 53 14.42 -17.80 12.37
C GLU A 53 14.30 -18.53 11.02
N THR A 54 13.14 -19.12 10.72
CA THR A 54 12.94 -19.94 9.51
C THR A 54 11.92 -19.34 8.55
N VAL A 55 11.11 -18.37 8.99
CA VAL A 55 10.05 -17.76 8.18
C VAL A 55 10.01 -16.25 8.35
N GLY A 56 10.58 -15.53 7.39
CA GLY A 56 10.56 -14.06 7.37
C GLY A 56 9.27 -13.44 6.79
N TYR A 57 8.50 -14.19 6.00
CA TYR A 57 7.30 -13.69 5.32
C TYR A 57 6.26 -14.81 5.17
N ARG A 58 5.01 -14.54 5.59
CA ARG A 58 3.89 -15.48 5.44
C ARG A 58 2.75 -14.84 4.68
N VAL A 59 2.12 -15.63 3.82
CA VAL A 59 0.89 -15.28 3.11
C VAL A 59 -0.17 -16.33 3.44
N PHE A 60 -1.30 -15.87 3.95
CA PHE A 60 -2.49 -16.66 4.19
C PHE A 60 -3.49 -16.32 3.09
N LEU A 61 -3.79 -17.30 2.23
CA LEU A 61 -4.68 -17.12 1.09
C LEU A 61 -6.10 -17.56 1.43
N GLY A 62 -7.07 -16.69 1.19
CA GLY A 62 -8.50 -16.97 1.24
C GLY A 62 -9.20 -16.61 -0.07
N HIS A 63 -10.49 -16.93 -0.20
CA HIS A 63 -11.24 -16.57 -1.40
C HIS A 63 -11.38 -15.05 -1.53
N LYS A 64 -10.72 -14.45 -2.54
CA LYS A 64 -10.72 -12.99 -2.80
C LYS A 64 -10.21 -12.13 -1.63
N GLN A 65 -9.43 -12.71 -0.74
CA GLN A 65 -8.80 -12.01 0.37
C GLN A 65 -7.50 -12.71 0.72
N TYR A 66 -6.52 -11.97 1.19
CA TYR A 66 -5.29 -12.56 1.71
C TYR A 66 -4.69 -11.70 2.80
N PHE A 67 -4.02 -12.36 3.72
CA PHE A 67 -3.36 -11.75 4.86
C PHE A 67 -1.86 -12.04 4.80
N VAL A 68 -1.05 -11.06 5.16
CA VAL A 68 0.40 -11.16 5.16
C VAL A 68 0.90 -10.79 6.54
N SER A 69 1.92 -11.52 7.01
CA SER A 69 2.73 -11.11 8.16
C SER A 69 4.20 -11.14 7.78
N SER A 70 4.93 -10.06 8.06
CA SER A 70 6.35 -9.89 7.76
C SER A 70 7.09 -9.32 8.95
N ASP A 71 8.23 -9.93 9.28
CA ASP A 71 9.12 -9.40 10.31
C ASP A 71 9.67 -8.04 9.85
N VAL A 72 9.65 -7.06 10.76
CA VAL A 72 10.24 -5.74 10.55
C VAL A 72 11.31 -5.44 11.60
N GLY A 73 11.71 -6.44 12.38
CA GLY A 73 12.74 -6.36 13.40
C GLY A 73 12.23 -5.76 14.72
N ALA A 74 13.13 -5.69 15.70
CA ALA A 74 12.86 -5.12 17.03
C ALA A 74 11.63 -5.72 17.74
N GLY A 75 11.34 -7.00 17.50
CA GLY A 75 10.20 -7.70 18.08
C GLY A 75 8.84 -7.28 17.51
N LYS A 76 8.83 -6.69 16.31
CA LYS A 76 7.64 -6.15 15.66
C LYS A 76 7.32 -6.88 14.38
N MET A 77 6.03 -7.14 14.18
CA MET A 77 5.48 -7.72 12.96
C MET A 77 4.62 -6.71 12.25
N GLN A 78 4.92 -6.44 10.98
CA GLN A 78 3.98 -5.76 10.11
C GLN A 78 3.01 -6.78 9.55
N TRP A 79 1.73 -6.38 9.47
CA TRP A 79 0.72 -7.17 8.80
C TRP A 79 0.01 -6.36 7.73
N TYR A 80 -0.53 -7.08 6.74
CA TYR A 80 -1.36 -6.51 5.68
C TYR A 80 -2.58 -7.42 5.49
N ALA A 81 -3.77 -6.84 5.44
CA ALA A 81 -5.01 -7.53 5.13
C ALA A 81 -5.61 -6.92 3.86
N PHE A 82 -5.69 -7.72 2.80
CA PHE A 82 -6.23 -7.29 1.52
C PHE A 82 -7.67 -7.75 1.41
N HIS A 83 -8.59 -6.79 1.43
CA HIS A 83 -10.02 -7.00 1.28
C HIS A 83 -10.47 -6.54 -0.10
N LYS A 84 -11.15 -7.40 -0.85
CA LYS A 84 -11.68 -7.05 -2.16
C LYS A 84 -12.96 -6.23 -2.00
N GLU A 85 -12.93 -4.98 -2.44
CA GLU A 85 -14.09 -4.09 -2.40
C GLU A 85 -14.14 -3.13 -3.58
N ALA A 86 -15.27 -2.44 -3.73
CA ALA A 86 -15.42 -1.38 -4.72
C ALA A 86 -14.68 -0.11 -4.26
N PRO A 87 -14.18 0.72 -5.20
CA PRO A 87 -13.54 1.97 -4.84
C PRO A 87 -14.51 2.92 -4.11
N GLY A 88 -13.99 3.69 -3.15
CA GLY A 88 -14.78 4.67 -2.40
C GLY A 88 -15.61 4.09 -1.25
N GLY A 89 -15.35 2.83 -0.86
CA GLY A 89 -15.89 2.26 0.38
C GLY A 89 -15.47 3.06 1.62
N VAL A 90 -16.33 3.07 2.63
CA VAL A 90 -16.07 3.69 3.94
C VAL A 90 -16.40 2.67 5.01
N ASP A 91 -15.45 2.40 5.90
CA ASP A 91 -15.68 1.50 7.03
C ASP A 91 -16.75 2.04 7.96
N SER A 92 -17.60 1.14 8.45
CA SER A 92 -18.53 1.49 9.52
C SER A 92 -17.76 1.81 10.81
N PRO A 93 -18.23 2.75 11.65
CA PRO A 93 -17.54 3.14 12.89
C PRO A 93 -17.30 2.00 13.89
N ARG A 94 -18.04 0.90 13.77
CA ARG A 94 -17.90 -0.31 14.62
C ARG A 94 -17.06 -1.41 13.97
N GLY A 95 -16.47 -1.15 12.80
CA GLY A 95 -15.92 -2.17 11.93
C GLY A 95 -17.02 -2.97 11.23
N THR A 96 -16.63 -3.74 10.22
CA THR A 96 -17.48 -4.71 9.54
C THR A 96 -17.16 -6.10 10.11
N HIS A 97 -18.16 -6.76 10.68
CA HIS A 97 -18.06 -8.21 10.93
C HIS A 97 -18.40 -8.90 9.62
N SER A 98 -17.41 -9.45 8.90
CA SER A 98 -17.74 -10.39 7.83
C SER A 98 -18.22 -11.69 8.48
N SER A 99 -19.50 -12.03 8.28
CA SER A 99 -20.09 -13.30 8.74
C SER A 99 -19.67 -14.50 7.87
N ASP A 100 -18.94 -14.25 6.79
CA ASP A 100 -18.73 -15.21 5.70
C ASP A 100 -17.24 -15.54 5.51
N ALA A 101 -16.59 -15.97 6.61
CA ALA A 101 -15.25 -16.56 6.58
C ALA A 101 -15.31 -18.08 6.45
#